data_AF-A0A2S0KSF3-F1
#
_entry.id   AF-A0A2S0KSF3-F1
#
_cell.length_a   1.000
_cell.length_b   1.000
_cell.length_c   1.000
_cell.angle_alpha   90.00
_cell.angle_beta   90.00
_cell.angle_gamma   90.00
#
_symmetry.space_group_name_H-M   'P 1'
#
loop_
_entity.id
_entity.type
_entity.pdbx_description
1 polymer ?
#
loop_
_entity_poly.entity_id
_entity_poly.type
_entity_poly.pdbx_seq_one_letter_code
_entity_poly.pdbx_strand_id
1 'polypeptide(L)'
;MNIEWKITEQESQQEMVSADGRWHITKNQKGNLEPSFFLTNYDLLLSPHGCGTDYKQCFESFIADCDVFIEKIKAVRDQARMHMDEMLAAAKELETHEN
;
A
#
# COMPACT_ATOMS: atom_id res chain seq x y z
N MET A 1 -26.20 -44.93 -5.09
CA MET A 1 -25.52 -44.04 -4.12
C MET A 1 -24.83 -42.99 -4.97
N ASN A 2 -25.37 -41.77 -5.01
CA ASN A 2 -24.80 -40.70 -5.84
C ASN A 2 -23.71 -40.00 -5.06
N ILE A 3 -22.59 -39.71 -5.71
CA ILE A 3 -21.50 -38.94 -5.13
C ILE A 3 -21.90 -37.46 -5.18
N GLU A 4 -22.06 -36.84 -4.02
CA GLU A 4 -22.23 -35.39 -3.88
C GLU A 4 -20.85 -34.74 -3.76
N TRP A 5 -20.50 -33.90 -4.73
CA TRP A 5 -19.27 -33.12 -4.71
C TRP A 5 -19.58 -31.73 -4.13
N LYS A 6 -18.92 -31.38 -3.01
CA LYS A 6 -18.87 -29.98 -2.56
C LYS A 6 -17.73 -29.30 -3.29
N ILE A 7 -18.06 -28.39 -4.20
CA ILE A 7 -17.09 -27.44 -4.74
C ILE A 7 -16.88 -26.37 -3.66
N THR A 8 -15.69 -26.33 -3.06
CA THR A 8 -15.28 -25.23 -2.19
C THR A 8 -15.04 -23.99 -3.02
N GLU A 9 -15.51 -22.83 -2.54
CA GLU A 9 -15.29 -21.55 -3.21
C GLU A 9 -13.79 -21.29 -3.42
N GLN A 10 -13.42 -20.91 -4.64
CA GLN A 10 -12.04 -20.66 -5.01
C GLN A 10 -11.57 -19.34 -4.38
N GLU A 11 -10.61 -19.43 -3.46
CA GLU A 11 -9.90 -18.27 -2.94
C GLU A 11 -8.62 -18.06 -3.77
N SER A 12 -8.37 -16.82 -4.20
CA SER A 12 -7.13 -16.46 -4.88
C SER A 12 -6.56 -15.17 -4.29
N GLN A 13 -5.23 -15.14 -4.19
CA GLN A 13 -4.45 -14.00 -3.71
C GLN A 13 -3.43 -13.65 -4.79
N GLN A 14 -3.33 -12.37 -5.13
CA GLN A 14 -2.35 -11.83 -6.05
C GLN A 14 -1.57 -10.71 -5.37
N GLU A 15 -0.24 -10.76 -5.50
CA GLU A 15 0.67 -9.71 -5.01
C GLU A 15 1.22 -8.91 -6.21
N MET A 16 1.23 -7.59 -6.06
CA MET A 16 1.77 -6.65 -7.04
C MET A 16 2.79 -5.76 -6.33
N VAL A 17 3.99 -5.67 -6.90
CA VAL A 17 5.11 -4.93 -6.31
C VAL A 17 5.62 -3.90 -7.34
N SER A 18 5.87 -2.67 -6.91
CA SER A 18 6.49 -1.66 -7.77
C SER A 18 7.91 -2.06 -8.19
N ALA A 19 8.39 -1.51 -9.31
CA ALA A 19 9.72 -1.85 -9.84
C ALA A 19 10.87 -1.54 -8.86
N ASP A 20 10.68 -0.53 -8.00
CA ASP A 20 11.64 -0.17 -6.94
C ASP A 20 11.42 -0.95 -5.62
N GLY A 21 10.44 -1.85 -5.57
CA GLY A 21 10.15 -2.69 -4.42
C GLY A 21 9.50 -1.96 -3.23
N ARG A 22 9.11 -0.69 -3.37
CA ARG A 22 8.61 0.12 -2.25
C ARG A 22 7.11 0.01 -2.03
N TRP A 23 6.34 -0.12 -3.11
CA TRP A 23 4.87 -0.24 -3.05
C TRP A 23 4.44 -1.68 -3.23
N HIS A 24 3.53 -2.12 -2.38
CA HIS A 24 3.01 -3.48 -2.37
C HIS A 24 1.48 -3.44 -2.31
N ILE A 25 0.84 -4.15 -3.24
CA ILE A 25 -0.62 -4.32 -3.26
C ILE A 25 -0.93 -5.81 -3.22
N THR A 26 -1.74 -6.21 -2.25
CA THR A 26 -2.35 -7.54 -2.19
C THR A 26 -3.80 -7.44 -2.62
N LYS A 27 -4.18 -8.18 -3.65
CA LYS A 27 -5.57 -8.39 -4.07
C LYS A 27 -6.03 -9.76 -3.59
N ASN A 28 -7.10 -9.79 -2.79
CA ASN A 28 -7.76 -11.02 -2.38
C ASN A 28 -9.13 -11.15 -3.06
N GLN A 29 -9.40 -12.31 -3.64
CA GLN A 29 -10.66 -12.64 -4.33
C GLN A 29 -11.21 -13.96 -3.78
N LYS A 30 -12.45 -13.96 -3.31
CA LYS A 30 -13.14 -15.16 -2.79
C LYS A 30 -14.38 -15.45 -3.62
N GLY A 31 -14.32 -16.47 -4.47
CA GLY A 31 -15.41 -16.80 -5.38
C GLY A 31 -15.88 -15.59 -6.20
N ASN A 32 -17.18 -15.31 -6.14
CA ASN A 32 -17.83 -14.18 -6.83
C ASN A 32 -17.96 -12.92 -5.96
N LEU A 33 -17.33 -12.87 -4.79
CA LEU A 33 -17.34 -11.66 -3.95
C LEU A 33 -16.49 -10.56 -4.59
N GLU A 34 -16.79 -9.31 -4.27
CA GLU A 34 -15.96 -8.18 -4.72
C GLU A 34 -14.50 -8.34 -4.22
N PRO A 35 -13.51 -8.04 -5.06
CA PRO A 35 -12.10 -8.10 -4.66
C PRO A 35 -11.82 -7.09 -3.55
N SER A 36 -10.95 -7.47 -2.62
CA SER A 36 -10.38 -6.55 -1.63
C SER A 36 -8.92 -6.28 -1.94
N PHE A 37 -8.48 -5.04 -1.75
CA PHE A 37 -7.11 -4.60 -1.99
C PHE A 37 -6.51 -4.06 -0.70
N PHE A 38 -5.26 -4.43 -0.42
CA PHE A 38 -4.46 -3.90 0.66
C PHE A 38 -3.20 -3.28 0.07
N LEU A 39 -2.98 -1.98 0.31
CA LEU A 39 -1.83 -1.22 -0.16
C LEU A 39 -0.92 -0.88 1.03
N THR A 40 0.37 -1.07 0.86
CA THR A 40 1.37 -0.57 1.80
C THR A 40 2.60 -0.01 1.06
N ASN A 41 3.27 0.95 1.69
CA ASN A 41 4.56 1.45 1.26
C ASN A 41 5.61 1.11 2.32
N TYR A 42 6.64 0.38 1.92
CA TYR A 42 7.65 -0.15 2.84
C TYR A 42 8.54 0.93 3.46
N ASP A 43 8.65 2.12 2.87
CA ASP A 43 9.36 3.26 3.46
C ASP A 43 8.73 3.72 4.78
N LEU A 44 7.46 3.35 5.03
CA LEU A 44 6.68 3.72 6.20
C LEU A 44 6.50 2.59 7.24
N LEU A 45 7.15 1.43 7.07
CA LEU A 45 7.00 0.29 7.99
C LEU A 45 7.69 0.49 9.34
N LEU A 46 8.56 1.49 9.47
CA LEU A 46 9.24 1.82 10.72
C LEU A 46 8.60 3.04 11.37
N SER A 47 8.56 3.07 12.70
CA SER A 47 8.12 4.25 13.45
C SER A 47 9.31 5.18 13.75
N PRO A 48 9.05 6.44 14.16
CA PRO A 48 10.09 7.26 14.75
C PRO A 48 10.72 6.61 15.99
N HIS A 49 12.03 6.79 16.18
CA HIS A 49 12.79 6.24 17.31
C HIS A 49 13.77 7.25 17.90
N GLY A 50 13.95 7.16 19.21
CA GLY A 50 14.96 7.94 19.94
C GLY A 50 16.16 7.07 20.33
N CYS A 51 17.35 7.63 20.24
CA CYS A 51 18.59 7.05 20.74
C CYS A 51 19.50 8.12 21.36
N GLY A 52 20.37 7.72 22.28
CA GLY A 52 21.29 8.64 22.95
C GLY A 52 21.98 7.99 24.14
N THR A 53 23.00 8.66 24.68
CA THR A 53 23.72 8.17 25.87
C THR A 53 23.01 8.53 27.18
N ASP A 54 22.00 9.40 27.12
CA ASP A 54 21.21 9.83 28.27
C ASP A 54 19.73 10.06 27.91
N TYR A 55 18.91 10.26 28.94
CA TYR A 55 17.47 10.44 28.82
C TYR A 55 17.08 11.63 27.94
N LYS A 56 17.76 12.77 28.10
CA LYS A 56 17.46 13.98 27.33
C LYS A 56 17.76 13.76 25.86
N GLN A 57 18.92 13.19 25.53
CA GLN A 57 19.31 12.90 24.15
C GLN A 57 18.35 11.93 23.46
N CYS A 58 17.85 10.92 24.18
CA CYS A 58 16.87 9.97 23.64
C CYS A 58 15.58 10.68 23.19
N PHE A 59 15.08 11.64 23.99
CA PHE A 59 13.90 12.42 23.61
C PHE A 59 14.20 13.42 22.49
N GLU A 60 15.36 14.09 22.52
CA GLU A 60 15.77 15.03 21.46
C GLU A 60 15.87 14.35 20.09
N SER A 61 16.47 13.16 20.04
CA SER A 61 16.57 12.39 18.79
C SER A 61 15.23 11.83 18.35
N PHE A 62 14.37 11.37 19.28
CA PHE A 62 13.01 10.94 18.94
C PHE A 62 12.20 12.05 18.29
N ILE A 63 12.27 13.28 18.83
CA ILE A 63 11.55 14.44 18.28
C ILE A 63 12.08 14.76 16.88
N ALA A 64 13.41 14.78 16.70
CA ALA A 64 14.01 15.00 15.39
C ALA A 64 13.62 13.91 14.37
N ASP A 65 13.57 12.65 14.79
CA ASP A 65 13.17 11.54 13.92
C ASP A 65 11.67 11.59 13.59
N CYS A 66 10.82 12.09 14.49
CA CYS A 66 9.41 12.39 14.20
C CYS A 66 9.29 13.39 13.04
N ASP A 67 10.04 14.49 13.09
CA ASP A 67 10.00 15.51 12.04
C ASP A 67 10.43 14.93 10.68
N VAL A 68 11.51 14.13 10.67
CA VAL A 68 11.96 13.42 9.45
C VAL A 68 10.88 12.46 8.93
N PHE A 69 10.23 11.71 9.82
CA PHE A 69 9.19 10.77 9.45
C PHE A 69 7.94 11.47 8.88
N ILE A 70 7.57 12.63 9.41
CA ILE A 70 6.48 13.45 8.88
C ILE A 70 6.76 13.85 7.42
N GLU A 71 7.99 14.28 7.12
CA GLU A 71 8.37 14.61 5.75
C GLU A 71 8.35 13.38 4.82
N LYS A 72 8.77 12.21 5.32
CA LYS A 72 8.63 10.94 4.56
C LYS A 72 7.16 10.61 4.27
N ILE A 73 6.27 10.73 5.25
CA ILE A 73 4.83 10.51 5.06
C ILE A 73 4.28 11.44 3.98
N LYS A 74 4.62 12.74 4.03
CA LYS A 74 4.18 13.73 3.02
C LYS A 74 4.64 13.32 1.62
N ALA A 75 5.92 12.98 1.47
CA ALA A 75 6.48 12.57 0.18
C ALA A 75 5.79 11.31 -0.38
N VAL A 76 5.57 10.29 0.45
CA VAL A 76 4.89 9.05 0.04
C VAL A 76 3.41 9.31 -0.32
N ARG A 77 2.70 10.13 0.46
CA ARG A 77 1.33 10.55 0.17
C ARG A 77 1.24 11.27 -1.18
N ASP A 78 2.17 12.19 -1.44
CA ASP A 78 2.16 12.99 -2.66
C ASP A 78 2.48 12.12 -3.90
N GLN A 79 3.38 11.14 -3.77
CA GLN A 79 3.61 10.13 -4.80
C GLN A 79 2.35 9.29 -5.09
N ALA A 80 1.64 8.82 -4.05
CA ALA A 80 0.38 8.10 -4.24
C ALA A 80 -0.68 8.96 -4.92
N ARG A 81 -0.77 10.25 -4.56
CA ARG A 81 -1.69 11.20 -5.19
C ARG A 81 -1.39 11.37 -6.68
N MET A 82 -0.13 11.63 -7.02
CA MET A 82 0.29 11.79 -8.42
C MET A 82 -0.04 10.54 -9.24
N HIS A 83 0.28 9.35 -8.72
CA HIS A 83 -0.03 8.10 -9.41
C HIS A 83 -1.55 7.89 -9.61
N MET A 84 -2.36 8.23 -8.59
CA MET A 84 -3.82 8.18 -8.70
C MET A 84 -4.35 9.14 -9.77
N ASP A 85 -3.82 10.36 -9.82
CA ASP A 85 -4.23 11.37 -10.80
C ASP A 85 -3.86 10.93 -12.23
N GLU A 86 -2.66 10.36 -12.44
CA GLU A 86 -2.23 9.77 -13.71
C GLU A 86 -3.13 8.62 -14.15
N MET A 87 -3.46 7.70 -13.23
CA MET A 87 -4.35 6.57 -13.51
C MET A 87 -5.75 7.04 -13.93
N LEU A 88 -6.31 8.03 -13.23
CA LEU A 88 -7.63 8.59 -13.56
C LEU A 88 -7.64 9.34 -14.89
N ALA A 89 -6.56 10.07 -15.20
CA ALA A 89 -6.42 10.74 -16.49
C ALA A 89 -6.36 9.72 -17.64
N ALA A 90 -5.55 8.67 -17.50
CA ALA A 90 -5.44 7.61 -18.50
C ALA A 90 -6.77 6.86 -18.72
N ALA A 91 -7.52 6.57 -17.65
CA ALA A 91 -8.84 5.94 -17.75
C ALA A 91 -9.82 6.81 -18.56
N LYS A 92 -9.81 8.13 -18.32
CA LYS A 92 -10.67 9.07 -19.04
C LYS A 92 -10.33 9.16 -20.54
N GLU A 93 -9.05 9.13 -20.90
CA GLU A 93 -8.62 9.14 -22.29
C GLU A 93 -9.10 7.89 -23.05
N LEU A 94 -9.04 6.73 -22.41
CA LEU A 94 -9.53 5.47 -22.98
C LEU A 94 -11.06 5.52 -23.24
N GLU A 95 -11.85 6.04 -22.31
CA GLU A 95 -13.30 6.21 -22.47
C GLU A 95 -13.66 7.17 -23.63
N THR A 96 -12.81 8.16 -23.92
CA THR A 96 -13.03 9.09 -25.05
C THR A 96 -12.60 8.55 -26.40
N HIS A 97 -11.75 7.52 -26.45
CA HIS A 97 -11.30 6.89 -27.70
C HIS A 97 -12.11 5.66 -28.10
N GLU A 98 -12.91 5.10 -27.18
CA GLU A 98 -13.85 4.01 -27.45
C GLU A 98 -15.28 4.49 -27.81
N ASN A 99 -15.52 5.81 -27.83
CA ASN A 99 -16.75 6.45 -28.33
C ASN A 99 -16.52 7.17 -29.66
#